data_AF-A0A822G4M0-F1
#
_entry.id   AF-A0A822G4M0-F1
#
_cell.length_a   1.000
_cell.length_b   1.000
_cell.length_c   1.000
_cell.angle_alpha   90.00
_cell.angle_beta   90.00
_cell.angle_gamma   90.00
#
_symmetry.space_group_name_H-M   'P 1'
#
loop_
_entity.id
_entity.type
_entity.pdbx_description
1 polymer ?
#
loop_
_entity_poly.entity_id
_entity_poly.type
_entity_poly.pdbx_seq_one_letter_code
_entity_poly.pdbx_strand_id
1 'polypeptide(L)' 'TDATHAEHIAKIQERLYTKMNSERRFEPEKLGLGLCEGYDKMGHALSKPYLRAELEKQLKAVCEGRANPASK' A
#
# COMPACT_ATOMS: atom_id res chain seq x y z
N THR A 1 -6.31 6.75 0.48
CA THR A 1 -7.22 7.90 0.66
C THR A 1 -6.50 9.20 0.31
N ASP A 2 -7.14 10.37 0.41
CA ASP A 2 -6.50 11.70 0.30
C ASP A 2 -5.74 11.98 -1.01
N ALA A 3 -6.31 11.60 -2.16
CA ALA A 3 -5.72 11.80 -3.50
C ALA A 3 -4.29 11.24 -3.71
N THR A 4 -3.78 10.40 -2.80
CA THR A 4 -2.42 9.82 -2.87
C THR A 4 -2.31 8.56 -3.73
N HIS A 5 -3.39 8.13 -4.41
CA HIS A 5 -3.37 6.89 -5.21
C HIS A 5 -2.33 6.96 -6.35
N ALA A 6 -2.21 8.10 -7.02
CA ALA A 6 -1.27 8.29 -8.12
C ALA A 6 0.19 8.16 -7.67
N GLU A 7 0.53 8.71 -6.49
CA GLU A 7 1.88 8.63 -5.93
C GLU A 7 2.28 7.17 -5.64
N HIS A 8 1.40 6.41 -4.96
CA HIS A 8 1.67 5.02 -4.63
C HIS A 8 1.80 4.15 -5.89
N ILE A 9 0.99 4.41 -6.91
CA ILE A 9 1.05 3.72 -8.22
C ILE A 9 2.37 4.03 -8.94
N ALA A 10 2.76 5.31 -9.01
CA ALA A 10 4.01 5.71 -9.66
C ALA A 10 5.21 5.03 -8.99
N LYS A 11 5.22 4.97 -7.66
CA LYS A 11 6.33 4.43 -6.88
C LYS A 11 6.58 2.93 -7.10
N ILE A 12 5.53 2.13 -7.32
CA ILE A 12 5.71 0.69 -7.62
C ILE A 12 6.18 0.46 -9.06
N GLN A 13 5.88 1.38 -9.98
CA GLN A 13 6.42 1.37 -11.34
C GLN A 13 7.89 1.82 -11.37
N GLU A 14 8.23 2.93 -10.70
CA GLU A 14 9.60 3.44 -10.57
C GLU A 14 10.57 2.40 -9.98
N ARG A 15 10.07 1.59 -9.04
CA ARG A 15 10.84 0.51 -8.39
C ARG A 15 10.86 -0.80 -9.15
N LEU A 16 10.23 -0.86 -10.33
CA LEU A 16 10.20 -2.03 -11.19
C LEU A 16 9.57 -3.27 -10.51
N TYR A 17 8.61 -3.05 -9.60
CA TYR A 17 7.82 -4.15 -9.02
C TYR A 17 6.70 -4.60 -9.95
N THR A 18 6.27 -3.70 -10.83
CA THR A 18 5.28 -3.95 -11.85
C THR A 18 5.59 -3.12 -13.09
N LYS A 19 5.14 -3.59 -14.25
CA LYS A 19 5.12 -2.84 -15.50
C LYS A 19 3.69 -2.68 -16.00
N MET A 20 3.46 -1.64 -16.80
CA MET A 20 2.21 -1.47 -17.52
C MET A 20 2.35 -2.03 -18.93
N ASN A 21 1.44 -2.90 -19.35
CA ASN A 21 1.44 -3.46 -20.70
C ASN A 21 0.76 -2.52 -21.71
N SER A 22 0.76 -2.91 -22.98
CA SER A 22 0.13 -2.15 -24.09
C SER A 22 -1.36 -1.91 -23.88
N GLU A 23 -2.02 -2.77 -23.11
CA GLU A 23 -3.45 -2.68 -22.77
C GLU A 23 -3.71 -1.93 -21.46
N ARG A 24 -2.70 -1.22 -20.94
CA ARG A 24 -2.76 -0.42 -19.70
C ARG A 24 -3.12 -1.24 -18.45
N ARG A 25 -2.77 -2.53 -18.43
CA ARG A 25 -2.86 -3.39 -17.24
C ARG A 25 -1.51 -3.49 -16.54
N PHE A 26 -1.56 -3.64 -15.22
CA PHE A 26 -0.38 -3.93 -14.40
C PHE A 26 -0.01 -5.40 -14.50
N GLU A 27 1.23 -5.67 -14.89
CA GLU A 27 1.84 -6.99 -14.85
C GLU A 27 2.90 -7.01 -13.74
N PRO A 28 2.85 -7.96 -12.80
CA PRO A 28 3.84 -8.06 -11.75
C PRO A 28 5.18 -8.54 -12.32
N GLU A 29 6.27 -7.96 -11.84
CA GLU A 29 7.62 -8.44 -12.12
C GLU A 29 8.06 -9.45 -11.05
N LYS A 30 9.05 -10.30 -11.38
CA LYS A 30 9.52 -11.37 -10.48
C LYS A 30 9.90 -10.86 -9.08
N LEU A 31 10.55 -9.70 -9.01
CA LEU A 31 10.92 -9.06 -7.75
C LEU A 31 9.67 -8.64 -6.96
N GLY A 32 8.69 -8.01 -7.59
CA GLY A 32 7.44 -7.60 -6.95
C GLY A 32 6.65 -8.78 -6.41
N LEU A 33 6.55 -9.85 -7.21
CA LEU A 33 5.88 -11.10 -6.80
C LEU A 33 6.61 -11.75 -5.62
N GLY A 34 7.94 -11.89 -5.69
CA GLY A 34 8.74 -12.50 -4.63
C GLY A 34 8.69 -11.74 -3.31
N LEU A 35 8.61 -10.40 -3.34
CA LEU A 35 8.41 -9.59 -2.15
C LEU A 35 7.05 -9.86 -1.50
N CYS A 36 5.98 -9.85 -2.28
CA CYS A 36 4.63 -10.13 -1.78
C CYS A 36 4.53 -11.53 -1.17
N GLU A 37 5.00 -12.56 -1.89
CA GLU A 37 4.98 -13.94 -1.40
C GLU A 37 5.88 -14.13 -0.18
N GLY A 38 7.05 -13.49 -0.15
CA GLY A 38 7.98 -13.58 0.98
C GLY A 38 7.33 -13.07 2.26
N TYR A 39 6.70 -11.90 2.22
CA TYR A 39 6.00 -11.35 3.38
C TYR A 39 4.79 -12.18 3.80
N ASP A 40 4.01 -12.69 2.85
CA ASP A 40 2.88 -13.57 3.15
C ASP A 40 3.34 -14.87 3.82
N LYS A 41 4.47 -15.46 3.39
CA LYS A 41 5.06 -16.67 3.98
C LYS A 41 5.61 -16.44 5.39
N MET A 42 5.99 -15.22 5.75
CA MET A 42 6.39 -14.88 7.13
C MET A 42 5.20 -14.88 8.10
N GLY A 43 3.97 -15.10 7.62
CA GLY A 43 2.76 -15.12 8.46
C GLY A 43 2.23 -13.73 8.82
N HIS A 44 2.83 -12.67 8.27
CA HIS A 44 2.35 -11.31 8.43
C HIS A 44 1.56 -10.88 7.19
N ALA A 45 0.33 -10.40 7.38
CA ALA A 45 -0.53 -9.90 6.31
C ALA A 45 -0.09 -8.51 5.78
N LEU A 46 1.21 -8.30 5.58
CA LEU A 46 1.79 -7.01 5.15
C LEU A 46 1.47 -6.68 3.68
N SER A 47 1.23 -7.69 2.85
CA SER A 47 0.76 -7.49 1.48
C SER A 47 -0.70 -7.03 1.42
N LYS A 48 -1.46 -7.19 2.51
CA LYS A 48 -2.90 -6.93 2.55
C LYS A 48 -3.17 -5.47 2.96
N PRO A 49 -4.24 -4.85 2.44
CA PRO A 49 -4.51 -3.43 2.67
C PRO A 49 -4.99 -3.12 4.10
N TYR A 50 -5.30 -4.12 4.93
CA TYR A 50 -6.01 -3.94 6.20
C TYR A 50 -5.27 -3.03 7.19
N LEU A 51 -3.97 -3.25 7.40
CA LEU A 51 -3.16 -2.44 8.31
C LEU A 51 -3.09 -0.98 7.85
N ARG A 52 -2.93 -0.77 6.53
CA ARG A 52 -2.88 0.57 5.96
C ARG A 52 -4.23 1.27 6.02
N ALA A 53 -5.32 0.55 5.78
CA ALA A 53 -6.67 1.09 5.86
C ALA A 53 -7.01 1.55 7.29
N GLU A 54 -6.65 0.76 8.30
CA GLU A 54 -6.86 1.14 9.71
C GLU A 54 -6.00 2.36 10.09
N LEU A 55 -4.74 2.40 9.65
CA LEU A 55 -3.89 3.58 9.84
C LEU A 55 -4.51 4.84 9.22
N GLU A 56 -4.96 4.79 7.96
CA GLU A 56 -5.57 5.93 7.29
C GLU A 56 -6.88 6.39 7.97
N LYS A 57 -7.65 5.45 8.51
CA LYS A 57 -8.84 5.73 9.30
C LYS A 57 -8.51 6.44 10.61
N GLN A 58 -7.46 6.01 11.32
CA GLN A 58 -6.98 6.66 12.55
C GLN A 58 -6.48 8.08 12.26
N LEU A 59 -5.70 8.26 11.19
CA LEU A 59 -5.26 9.59 10.75
C LEU A 59 -6.45 10.50 10.44
N LYS A 60 -7.48 9.99 9.76
CA LYS A 60 -8.71 10.75 9.51
C LYS A 60 -9.43 11.14 10.81
N ALA A 61 -9.51 10.23 11.78
CA ALA A 61 -10.12 10.53 13.08
C ALA A 61 -9.38 11.63 13.84
N VAL A 62 -8.04 11.69 13.74
CA VAL A 62 -7.23 12.78 14.28
C VAL A 62 -7.53 14.11 13.57
N CYS A 63 -7.56 14.13 12.24
CA CYS A 63 -7.90 15.33 11.47
C CYS A 63 -9.29 15.88 11.79
N GLU A 64 -10.24 15.00 12.13
CA GLU A 64 -11.61 15.36 12.53
C GLU A 64 -11.74 15.70 14.03
N GLY A 65 -10.63 15.68 14.79
CA GLY A 65 -10.62 15.95 16.24
C GLY A 65 -11.29 14.86 17.09
N ARG A 66 -11.53 13.67 16.52
CA ARG A 66 -12.17 12.52 17.19
C ARG A 66 -11.16 11.58 17.86
N ALA A 67 -9.86 11.80 17.66
CA ALA A 67 -8.77 11.04 18.26
C ALA A 67 -7.57 11.96 18.55
N ASN A 68 -6.75 11.60 19.54
CA ASN A 68 -5.54 12.34 19.90
C ASN A 68 -4.32 11.66 19.23
N PRO A 69 -3.44 12.40 18.53
CA PRO A 69 -2.21 11.84 17.96
C PRO A 69 -1.27 11.18 18.98
N ALA A 70 -1.40 11.49 20.27
CA ALA A 70 -0.55 10.94 21.34
C ALA A 70 -1.21 9.80 22.16
N SER A 71 -2.45 9.39 21.86
CA SER A 71 -3.06 8.27 22.59
C SER A 71 -2.46 6.94 22.11
N LYS A 72 -1.47 6.45 22.85
CA LYS A 72 -1.04 5.04 22.85
C LYS A 72 -1.98 4.20 23.69
#